data_AF-A0A501Q7M1-F1
#
_entry.id   AF-A0A501Q7M1-F1
#
_cell.length_a   1.000
_cell.length_b   1.000
_cell.length_c   1.000
_cell.angle_alpha   90.00
_cell.angle_beta   90.00
_cell.angle_gamma   90.00
#
_symmetry.space_group_name_H-M   'P 1'
#
loop_
_entity.id
_entity.type
_entity.pdbx_description
1 polymer ?
#
loop_
_entity_poly.entity_id
_entity_poly.type
_entity_poly.pdbx_seq_one_letter_code
_entity_poly.pdbx_strand_id
1 'polypeptide(L)'
;MQTFPSEKILMISDDNSVTLTTHRIFQRKADTNKDLLLKHIITHQVIKRRKLYYKLLTVFFLIMTFIAYQNLDPRYDEKVFVMVLILVGLSVISACFLFVVQNRYLKIVSCFGEIEFSLSKMDQSSLNKFLNKMYDEIEKRKKEE
;
A
#
# COMPACT_ATOMS: atom_id res chain seq x y z
N MET A 1 19.14 -17.37 -13.96
CA MET A 1 19.43 -16.80 -12.63
C MET A 1 20.93 -16.51 -12.55
N GLN A 2 21.35 -15.25 -12.48
CA GLN A 2 22.74 -14.94 -12.13
C GLN A 2 22.99 -15.37 -10.68
N THR A 3 24.03 -16.15 -10.46
CA THR A 3 24.48 -16.61 -9.14
C THR A 3 25.64 -15.74 -8.70
N PHE A 4 25.47 -15.02 -7.58
CA PHE A 4 26.53 -14.22 -6.98
C PHE A 4 27.16 -15.04 -5.85
N PRO A 5 28.42 -15.50 -5.98
CA PRO A 5 29.05 -16.40 -5.00
C PRO A 5 29.23 -15.78 -3.61
N SER A 6 29.11 -14.45 -3.47
CA SER A 6 29.20 -13.70 -2.21
C SER A 6 27.86 -13.09 -1.76
N GLU A 7 26.72 -13.54 -2.30
CA GLU A 7 25.41 -13.00 -1.94
C GLU A 7 25.06 -13.32 -0.49
N LYS A 8 24.82 -12.28 0.31
CA LYS A 8 24.34 -12.41 1.70
C LYS A 8 22.98 -11.76 1.84
N ILE A 9 22.09 -12.40 2.59
CA ILE A 9 20.79 -11.83 2.97
C ILE A 9 21.04 -10.75 4.02
N LEU A 10 20.57 -9.54 3.76
CA LEU A 10 20.73 -8.38 4.65
C LEU A 10 19.48 -8.12 5.47
N MET A 11 18.31 -8.36 4.87
CA MET A 11 17.03 -8.13 5.49
C MET A 11 15.93 -8.94 4.78
N ILE A 12 14.96 -9.40 5.56
CA ILE A 12 13.72 -10.02 5.08
C ILE A 12 12.58 -9.19 5.67
N SER A 13 11.54 -8.91 4.89
CA SER A 13 10.34 -8.24 5.40
C SER A 13 9.60 -9.11 6.41
N ASP A 14 8.84 -8.51 7.33
CA ASP A 14 8.15 -9.25 8.41
C ASP A 14 7.12 -10.28 7.89
N ASP A 15 6.64 -10.11 6.66
CA ASP A 15 5.74 -11.04 5.99
C ASP A 15 6.46 -12.01 5.04
N ASN A 16 7.80 -12.03 5.05
CA ASN A 16 8.67 -12.81 4.15
C ASN A 16 8.42 -12.57 2.65
N SER A 17 7.67 -11.53 2.30
CA SER A 17 7.32 -11.24 0.90
C SER A 17 8.48 -10.64 0.11
N VAL A 18 9.42 -9.98 0.78
CA VAL A 18 10.57 -9.31 0.17
C VAL A 18 11.85 -9.63 0.92
N THR A 19 12.91 -9.90 0.16
CA THR A 19 14.25 -10.09 0.69
C THR A 19 15.21 -9.14 0.01
N LEU A 20 15.99 -8.42 0.82
CA LEU A 20 17.11 -7.60 0.40
C LEU A 20 18.40 -8.40 0.62
N THR A 21 19.18 -8.54 -0.43
CA THR A 21 20.54 -9.09 -0.38
C THR A 21 21.57 -8.03 -0.72
N THR A 22 22.85 -8.38 -0.62
CA THR A 22 23.97 -7.51 -1.04
C THR A 22 24.00 -7.18 -2.53
N HIS A 23 23.18 -7.84 -3.36
CA HIS A 23 23.21 -7.69 -4.82
C HIS A 23 21.84 -7.41 -5.44
N ARG A 24 20.75 -7.88 -4.83
CA ARG A 24 19.40 -7.75 -5.38
C ARG A 24 18.33 -7.64 -4.32
N ILE A 25 17.17 -7.18 -4.76
CA ILE A 25 15.91 -7.29 -4.04
C ILE A 25 15.06 -8.28 -4.79
N PHE A 26 14.54 -9.29 -4.11
CA PHE A 26 13.57 -10.19 -4.70
C PHE A 26 12.29 -10.25 -3.89
N GLN A 27 11.18 -10.26 -4.62
CA GLN A 27 9.84 -10.44 -4.09
C GLN A 27 9.39 -11.86 -4.38
N ARG A 28 9.10 -12.62 -3.32
CA ARG A 28 8.48 -13.95 -3.41
C ARG A 28 6.99 -13.77 -3.17
N LYS A 29 6.19 -13.80 -4.23
CA LYS A 29 4.74 -13.96 -4.15
C LYS A 29 4.35 -15.29 -4.75
N ALA A 30 3.23 -15.85 -4.29
CA ALA A 30 2.70 -17.13 -4.76
C ALA A 30 2.62 -17.23 -6.29
N ASP A 31 2.33 -16.11 -6.97
CA ASP A 31 2.09 -16.08 -8.41
C ASP A 31 3.22 -15.45 -9.24
N THR A 32 4.13 -14.69 -8.62
CA THR A 32 5.22 -14.00 -9.34
C THR A 32 6.47 -13.87 -8.47
N ASN A 33 7.58 -14.38 -9.01
CA ASN A 33 8.91 -14.08 -8.50
C ASN A 33 9.47 -12.91 -9.30
N LYS A 34 9.72 -11.80 -8.62
CA LYS A 34 10.40 -10.64 -9.22
C LYS A 34 11.76 -10.47 -8.58
N ASP A 35 12.79 -10.27 -9.38
CA ASP A 35 14.14 -9.97 -8.93
C ASP A 35 14.64 -8.66 -9.56
N LEU A 36 15.25 -7.82 -8.73
CA LEU A 36 15.82 -6.54 -9.14
C LEU A 36 17.25 -6.43 -8.64
N LEU A 37 18.20 -6.22 -9.56
CA LEU A 37 19.59 -5.93 -9.20
C LEU A 37 19.69 -4.53 -8.59
N LEU A 38 20.39 -4.42 -7.46
CA LEU A 38 20.56 -3.16 -6.73
C LEU A 38 21.20 -2.07 -7.61
N LYS A 39 22.20 -2.45 -8.41
CA LYS A 39 22.90 -1.51 -9.30
C LYS A 39 21.98 -0.84 -10.33
N HIS A 40 20.87 -1.49 -10.70
CA HIS A 40 19.92 -0.98 -11.68
C HIS A 40 18.75 -0.22 -11.05
N ILE A 41 18.73 -0.04 -9.72
CA ILE A 41 17.70 0.75 -9.06
C ILE A 41 17.90 2.23 -9.40
N ILE A 42 16.84 2.83 -9.95
CA ILE A 42 16.80 4.24 -10.33
C ILE A 42 16.13 5.03 -9.20
N THR A 43 14.96 4.58 -8.75
CA THR A 43 14.16 5.32 -7.77
C THR A 43 13.48 4.38 -6.78
N HIS A 44 13.19 4.92 -5.60
CA HIS A 44 12.34 4.28 -4.60
C HIS A 44 11.39 5.34 -4.04
N GLN A 45 10.12 4.97 -3.84
CA GLN A 45 9.11 5.89 -3.31
C GLN A 45 8.07 5.16 -2.47
N VAL A 46 7.62 5.81 -1.40
CA VAL A 46 6.50 5.33 -0.59
C VAL A 46 5.20 5.86 -1.18
N ILE A 47 4.39 4.95 -1.73
CA ILE A 47 3.09 5.27 -2.33
C ILE A 47 2.00 4.97 -1.31
N LYS A 48 1.02 5.87 -1.23
CA LYS A 48 -0.20 5.65 -0.44
C LYS A 48 -1.36 5.32 -1.37
N ARG A 49 -2.01 4.18 -1.14
CA ARG A 49 -3.19 3.75 -1.89
C ARG A 49 -4.43 3.78 -1.00
N ARG A 50 -5.49 4.40 -1.48
CA ARG A 50 -6.80 4.39 -0.81
C ARG A 50 -7.39 2.98 -0.91
N LYS A 51 -8.01 2.50 0.17
CA LYS A 51 -8.66 1.18 0.16
C LYS A 51 -9.94 1.23 -0.69
N LEU A 52 -10.04 0.32 -1.66
CA LEU A 52 -11.22 0.21 -2.54
C LEU A 52 -12.51 -0.02 -1.75
N TYR A 53 -12.43 -0.80 -0.66
CA TYR A 53 -13.60 -1.12 0.18
C TYR A 53 -14.30 0.14 0.73
N TYR A 54 -13.57 1.13 1.26
CA TYR A 54 -14.20 2.35 1.76
C TYR A 54 -14.80 3.19 0.61
N LYS A 55 -14.29 3.07 -0.62
CA LYS A 55 -14.88 3.72 -1.79
C LYS A 55 -16.24 3.11 -2.09
N LEU A 56 -16.30 1.78 -2.13
CA LEU A 56 -17.53 1.03 -2.35
C LEU A 56 -18.55 1.28 -1.24
N LEU A 57 -18.10 1.28 0.02
CA LEU A 57 -18.95 1.54 1.17
C LEU A 57 -19.56 2.95 1.16
N THR A 58 -18.77 3.96 0.79
CA THR A 58 -19.26 5.35 0.67
C THR A 58 -20.32 5.46 -0.43
N VAL A 59 -20.09 4.82 -1.59
CA VAL A 59 -21.08 4.79 -2.68
C VAL A 59 -22.36 4.06 -2.24
N PHE A 60 -22.22 2.94 -1.54
CA PHE A 60 -23.35 2.19 -1.03
C PHE A 60 -24.23 3.04 -0.08
N PHE A 61 -23.62 3.73 0.90
CA PHE A 61 -24.39 4.58 1.80
C PHE A 61 -25.05 5.75 1.08
N LEU A 62 -24.41 6.34 0.06
CA LEU A 62 -25.03 7.39 -0.76
C LEU A 62 -26.27 6.89 -1.50
N ILE A 63 -26.21 5.69 -2.10
CA ILE A 63 -27.36 5.07 -2.78
C ILE A 63 -28.49 4.81 -1.78
N MET A 64 -28.19 4.24 -0.62
CA MET A 64 -29.19 3.97 0.43
C MET A 64 -29.81 5.27 0.95
N THR A 65 -29.00 6.33 1.13
CA THR A 65 -29.48 7.65 1.53
C THR A 65 -30.43 8.22 0.48
N PHE A 66 -30.07 8.13 -0.81
CA PHE A 66 -30.91 8.62 -1.89
C PHE A 66 -32.26 7.91 -1.95
N ILE A 67 -32.26 6.57 -1.85
CA ILE A 67 -33.50 5.77 -1.83
C ILE A 67 -34.36 6.14 -0.61
N ALA A 68 -33.76 6.25 0.58
CA ALA A 68 -34.49 6.62 1.79
C ALA A 68 -35.08 8.04 1.69
N TYR A 69 -34.34 8.98 1.12
CA TYR A 69 -34.78 10.35 0.91
C TYR A 69 -35.95 10.46 -0.08
N GLN A 70 -35.96 9.67 -1.16
CA GLN A 70 -37.08 9.63 -2.12
C GLN A 70 -38.40 9.16 -1.48
N ASN A 71 -38.32 8.37 -0.42
CA ASN A 71 -39.48 7.87 0.33
C ASN A 71 -39.82 8.74 1.56
N LEU A 72 -39.11 9.85 1.77
CA LEU A 72 -39.29 10.71 2.93
C LEU A 72 -40.48 11.65 2.69
N ASP A 73 -41.59 11.42 3.39
CA ASP A 73 -42.59 12.47 3.63
C ASP A 73 -42.24 13.19 4.95
N PRO A 74 -41.68 14.41 4.88
CA PRO A 74 -41.16 15.11 6.06
C PRO A 74 -42.25 15.51 7.06
N ARG A 75 -43.55 15.41 6.70
CA ARG A 75 -44.65 15.73 7.62
C ARG A 75 -45.13 14.55 8.45
N TYR A 76 -44.79 13.31 8.09
CA TYR A 76 -45.45 12.13 8.67
C TYR A 76 -44.52 11.00 9.10
N ASP A 77 -43.24 10.98 8.69
CA ASP A 77 -42.36 9.82 8.93
C ASP A 77 -41.03 10.17 9.64
N GLU A 78 -41.12 10.46 10.94
CA GLU A 78 -39.97 10.74 11.81
C GLU A 78 -38.93 9.61 11.80
N LYS A 79 -39.35 8.35 11.63
CA LYS A 79 -38.44 7.20 11.60
C LYS A 79 -37.58 7.20 10.34
N VAL A 80 -38.19 7.49 9.18
CA VAL A 80 -37.46 7.63 7.92
C VAL A 80 -36.53 8.84 7.98
N PHE A 81 -36.94 9.95 8.61
CA PHE A 81 -36.07 11.10 8.83
C PHE A 81 -34.83 10.77 9.66
N VAL A 82 -35.00 10.08 10.80
CA VAL A 82 -33.88 9.62 11.64
C VAL A 82 -32.98 8.63 10.88
N MET A 83 -33.57 7.72 10.09
CA MET A 83 -32.81 6.79 9.25
C MET A 83 -31.96 7.52 8.20
N VAL A 84 -32.49 8.54 7.54
CA VAL A 84 -31.74 9.39 6.59
C VAL A 84 -30.56 10.07 7.30
N LEU A 85 -30.77 10.64 8.49
CA LEU A 85 -29.68 11.25 9.27
C LEU A 85 -28.57 10.26 9.62
N ILE A 86 -28.92 9.03 10.02
CA ILE A 86 -27.94 7.97 10.30
C ILE A 86 -27.15 7.62 9.03
N LEU A 87 -27.83 7.46 7.89
CA LEU A 87 -27.17 7.13 6.61
C LEU A 87 -26.23 8.24 6.12
N VAL A 88 -26.61 9.50 6.32
CA VAL A 88 -25.73 10.66 6.06
C VAL A 88 -24.52 10.61 6.99
N GLY A 89 -24.72 10.37 8.29
CA GLY A 89 -23.62 10.22 9.25
C GLY A 89 -22.65 9.11 8.88
N LEU A 90 -23.15 7.92 8.50
CA LEU A 90 -22.33 6.80 8.04
C LEU A 90 -21.57 7.11 6.74
N SER A 91 -22.20 7.85 5.82
CA SER A 91 -21.56 8.31 4.58
C SER A 91 -20.38 9.22 4.88
N VAL A 92 -20.55 10.19 5.80
CA VAL A 92 -19.48 11.10 6.23
C VAL A 92 -18.35 10.33 6.91
N ILE A 93 -18.66 9.44 7.84
CA ILE A 93 -17.66 8.61 8.53
C ILE A 93 -16.87 7.78 7.52
N SER A 94 -17.55 7.09 6.60
CA SER A 94 -16.91 6.29 5.53
C SER A 94 -16.01 7.16 4.64
N ALA A 95 -16.46 8.36 4.28
CA ALA A 95 -15.67 9.31 3.52
C ALA A 95 -14.43 9.78 4.30
N CYS A 96 -14.52 10.04 5.61
CA CYS A 96 -13.36 10.34 6.44
C CYS A 96 -12.34 9.19 6.42
N PHE A 97 -12.80 7.94 6.57
CA PHE A 97 -11.92 6.75 6.53
C PHE A 97 -11.23 6.57 5.16
N LEU A 98 -11.84 6.98 4.05
CA LEU A 98 -11.19 6.99 2.72
C LEU A 98 -9.93 7.86 2.67
N PHE A 99 -9.92 8.98 3.40
CA PHE A 99 -8.80 9.90 3.43
C PHE A 99 -7.77 9.52 4.49
N VAL A 100 -8.23 9.07 5.66
CA VAL A 100 -7.36 8.74 6.80
C VAL A 100 -6.69 7.37 6.63
N VAL A 101 -7.42 6.34 6.21
CA VAL A 101 -6.90 4.98 6.14
C VAL A 101 -6.38 4.69 4.74
N GLN A 102 -5.07 4.85 4.59
CA GLN A 102 -4.35 4.57 3.36
C GLN A 102 -3.36 3.43 3.58
N ASN A 103 -3.33 2.47 2.65
CA ASN A 103 -2.29 1.46 2.66
C ASN A 103 -1.01 2.07 2.12
N ARG A 104 0.08 1.92 2.88
CA ARG A 104 1.42 2.34 2.46
C ARG A 104 2.09 1.19 1.72
N TYR A 105 2.71 1.50 0.59
CA TYR A 105 3.49 0.56 -0.22
C TYR A 105 4.84 1.17 -0.52
N LEU A 106 5.90 0.37 -0.53
CA LEU A 106 7.18 0.79 -1.09
C LEU A 106 7.23 0.32 -2.54
N LYS A 107 7.43 1.26 -3.47
CA LYS A 107 7.69 1.00 -4.88
C LYS A 107 9.16 1.25 -5.16
N ILE A 108 9.83 0.24 -5.70
CA ILE A 108 11.22 0.30 -6.13
C ILE A 108 11.23 0.08 -7.64
N VAL A 109 11.81 1.04 -8.36
CA VAL A 109 11.90 1.03 -9.82
C VAL A 109 13.35 0.85 -10.25
N SER A 110 13.54 -0.11 -11.13
CA SER A 110 14.82 -0.37 -11.81
C SER A 110 14.71 -0.17 -13.31
N CYS A 111 15.84 -0.17 -14.01
CA CYS A 111 15.87 -0.13 -15.48
C CYS A 111 15.06 -1.26 -16.16
N PHE A 112 14.88 -2.40 -15.49
CA PHE A 112 14.31 -3.62 -16.08
C PHE A 112 12.96 -4.02 -15.48
N GLY A 113 12.41 -3.21 -14.57
CA GLY A 113 11.12 -3.50 -13.95
C GLY A 113 10.95 -2.86 -12.58
N GLU A 114 9.83 -3.20 -11.94
CA GLU A 114 9.42 -2.65 -10.64
C GLU A 114 8.95 -3.72 -9.65
N ILE A 115 9.30 -3.51 -8.39
CA ILE A 115 8.81 -4.27 -7.24
C ILE A 115 7.98 -3.34 -6.37
N GLU A 116 6.80 -3.81 -5.99
CA GLU A 116 5.90 -3.12 -5.05
C GLU A 116 5.51 -4.07 -3.92
N PHE A 117 5.71 -3.64 -2.67
CA PHE A 117 5.32 -4.42 -1.50
C PHE A 117 4.67 -3.58 -0.42
N SER A 118 3.84 -4.24 0.39
CA SER A 118 3.04 -3.60 1.43
C SER A 118 3.92 -3.23 2.62
N LEU A 119 3.75 -2.02 3.13
CA LEU A 119 4.35 -1.54 4.38
C LEU A 119 3.36 -1.66 5.55
N SER A 120 2.26 -2.40 5.39
CA SER A 120 1.21 -2.51 6.41
C SER A 120 1.70 -3.05 7.74
N LYS A 121 2.74 -3.90 7.74
CA LYS A 121 3.32 -4.50 8.94
C LYS A 121 4.65 -3.87 9.36
N MET A 122 5.21 -2.99 8.53
CA MET A 122 6.54 -2.41 8.74
C MET A 122 6.40 -1.06 9.46
N ASP A 123 7.01 -0.94 10.62
CA ASP A 123 7.10 0.33 11.34
C ASP A 123 8.07 1.30 10.65
N GLN A 124 7.99 2.58 11.00
CA GLN A 124 8.79 3.63 10.35
C GLN A 124 10.29 3.43 10.58
N SER A 125 10.70 2.92 11.75
CA SER A 125 12.12 2.70 12.05
C SER A 125 12.68 1.54 11.23
N SER A 126 11.96 0.41 11.11
CA SER A 126 12.38 -0.69 10.25
C SER A 126 12.42 -0.28 8.78
N LEU A 127 11.46 0.51 8.31
CA LEU A 127 11.48 1.05 6.95
C LEU A 127 12.73 1.91 6.71
N ASN A 128 13.06 2.82 7.62
CA ASN A 128 14.25 3.66 7.50
C ASN A 128 15.53 2.82 7.49
N LYS A 129 15.62 1.80 8.36
CA LYS A 129 16.77 0.87 8.36
C LYS A 129 16.89 0.10 7.04
N PHE A 130 15.77 -0.35 6.48
CA PHE A 130 15.72 -1.03 5.19
C PHE A 130 16.21 -0.10 4.08
N LEU A 131 15.69 1.12 4.01
CA LEU A 131 16.06 2.10 2.99
C LEU A 131 17.53 2.51 3.09
N ASN A 132 18.05 2.74 4.29
CA ASN A 132 19.46 3.09 4.49
C ASN A 132 20.38 1.95 4.04
N LYS A 133 20.12 0.71 4.48
CA LYS A 133 20.90 -0.45 4.04
C LYS A 133 20.84 -0.65 2.53
N MET A 134 19.65 -0.49 1.95
CA MET A 134 19.47 -0.58 0.50
C MET A 134 20.30 0.49 -0.22
N TYR A 135 20.27 1.73 0.28
CA TYR A 135 21.03 2.85 -0.31
C TYR A 135 22.54 2.61 -0.23
N ASP A 136 23.05 2.22 0.93
CA ASP A 136 24.48 1.93 1.14
C ASP A 136 24.97 0.85 0.18
N GLU A 137 24.19 -0.22 -0.01
CA GLU A 137 24.56 -1.31 -0.92
C GLU A 137 24.41 -0.94 -2.39
N ILE A 138 23.42 -0.11 -2.77
CA ILE A 138 23.33 0.45 -4.12
C ILE A 138 24.58 1.27 -4.43
N GLU A 139 25.01 2.13 -3.50
CA GLU A 139 26.17 3.00 -3.70
C GLU A 139 27.46 2.21 -3.82
N LYS A 140 27.67 1.19 -2.96
CA LYS A 140 28.81 0.27 -3.09
C LYS A 140 28.83 -0.39 -4.46
N ARG A 141 27.69 -0.93 -4.91
CA ARG A 141 27.60 -1.66 -6.19
C ARG A 141 27.78 -0.78 -7.42
N LYS A 142 27.45 0.51 -7.32
CA LYS A 142 27.72 1.49 -8.40
C LYS A 142 29.19 1.92 -8.48
N LYS A 143 29.97 1.72 -7.41
CA LYS A 143 31.42 2.06 -7.34
C LYS A 143 32.34 0.87 -7.65
N GLU A 144 31.82 -0.35 -7.58
CA GLU A 144 32.56 -1.58 -7.88
C GLU A 144 32.63 -1.91 -9.38
N GLU A 145 32.01 -1.11 -10.25
CA GLU A 145 32.10 -1.11 -11.73
C GLU A 145 32.69 0.21 -12.22
#